data_AF-A0A969EK63-F1
#
_entry.id   AF-A0A969EK63-F1
#
_cell.length_a   1.000
_cell.length_b   1.000
_cell.length_c   1.000
_cell.angle_alpha   90.00
_cell.angle_beta   90.00
_cell.angle_gamma   90.00
#
_symmetry.space_group_name_H-M   'P 1'
#
loop_
_entity.id
_entity.type
_entity.pdbx_description
1 polymer ?
#
loop_
_entity_poly.entity_id
_entity_poly.type
_entity_poly.pdbx_seq_one_letter_code
_entity_poly.pdbx_strand_id
1 'polypeptide(L)' 'MFDQNEGKPIPFKKSFSDKSTFVFANPQHDFPQTITYSFQSKDDLTVTISGIIESKYRESKFTFSKITE' A
#
# COMPACT_ATOMS: atom_id res chain seq x y z
N MET A 1 2.21 16.10 13.75
CA MET A 1 2.56 15.03 14.70
C MET A 1 2.65 13.75 13.90
N PHE A 2 3.84 13.18 13.76
CA PHE A 2 4.11 12.02 12.89
C PHE A 2 3.97 10.67 13.61
N ASP A 3 3.58 10.68 14.90
CA ASP A 3 3.41 9.47 15.71
C ASP A 3 2.06 8.79 15.44
N GLN A 4 1.93 8.21 14.25
CA GLN A 4 0.91 7.20 14.00
C GLN A 4 1.17 6.00 14.91
N ASN A 5 0.13 5.51 15.62
CA ASN A 5 0.21 4.38 16.55
C ASN A 5 1.27 4.50 17.66
N GLU A 6 1.39 5.68 18.29
CA GLU A 6 2.35 5.92 19.38
C GLU A 6 3.81 5.62 18.98
N GLY A 7 4.14 5.77 17.69
CA GLY A 7 5.45 5.44 17.13
C GLY A 7 5.73 3.93 16.99
N LYS A 8 4.74 3.08 17.28
CA LYS A 8 4.85 1.62 17.11
C LYS A 8 4.55 1.22 15.67
N PRO A 9 5.24 0.20 15.12
CA PRO A 9 4.96 -0.30 13.79
C PRO A 9 3.53 -0.85 13.71
N ILE A 10 2.85 -0.56 12.61
CA ILE A 10 1.53 -1.09 12.31
C ILE A 10 1.72 -2.27 11.34
N PRO A 11 1.44 -3.51 11.75
CA PRO A 11 1.68 -4.67 10.91
C PRO A 11 0.62 -4.77 9.80
N PHE A 12 1.05 -4.82 8.55
CA PHE A 12 0.23 -5.24 7.42
C PHE A 12 0.67 -6.64 6.99
N LYS A 13 -0.24 -7.61 7.07
CA LYS A 13 0.08 -8.98 6.69
C LYS A 13 0.05 -9.10 5.17
N LYS A 14 0.99 -9.85 4.61
CA LYS A 14 0.96 -10.20 3.18
C LYS A 14 -0.29 -11.05 2.92
N SER A 15 -1.26 -10.47 2.25
CA SER A 15 -2.53 -11.14 1.91
C SER A 15 -2.42 -11.91 0.60
N PHE A 16 -1.62 -11.39 -0.35
CA PHE A 16 -1.42 -12.01 -1.65
C PHE A 16 -0.05 -11.63 -2.21
N SER A 17 0.55 -12.54 -2.99
CA SER A 17 1.73 -12.23 -3.78
C SER A 17 1.81 -13.14 -4.99
N ASP A 18 2.10 -12.57 -6.16
CA ASP A 18 2.46 -13.29 -7.37
C ASP A 18 3.80 -12.77 -7.93
N LYS A 19 4.07 -12.99 -9.23
CA LYS A 19 5.33 -12.61 -9.89
C LYS A 19 5.56 -11.09 -9.94
N SER A 20 4.51 -10.28 -10.00
CA SER A 20 4.61 -8.83 -10.21
C SER A 20 3.77 -8.03 -9.24
N THR A 21 2.93 -8.66 -8.42
CA THR A 21 2.03 -8.00 -7.49
C THR A 21 2.20 -8.52 -6.07
N PHE A 22 2.24 -7.60 -5.11
CA PHE A 22 2.27 -7.89 -3.68
C PHE A 22 1.17 -7.07 -3.00
N VAL A 23 0.31 -7.74 -2.23
CA VAL A 23 -0.77 -7.10 -1.49
C VAL A 23 -0.56 -7.33 -0.02
N PHE A 24 -0.52 -6.23 0.73
CA PHE A 24 -0.44 -6.21 2.18
C PHE A 24 -1.72 -5.61 2.74
N ALA A 25 -2.34 -6.28 3.69
CA ALA A 25 -3.64 -5.88 4.23
C ALA A 25 -3.63 -5.85 5.76
N ASN A 26 -4.33 -4.86 6.30
CA ASN A 26 -4.78 -4.78 7.68
C ASN A 26 -6.22 -4.25 7.69
N PRO A 27 -7.24 -5.13 7.56
CA PRO A 27 -8.64 -4.73 7.49
C PRO A 27 -9.15 -4.00 8.75
N GLN A 28 -8.46 -4.16 9.89
CA GLN A 28 -8.81 -3.52 11.15
C GLN A 28 -8.26 -2.10 11.27
N HIS A 29 -7.38 -1.68 10.35
CA HIS A 29 -6.89 -0.31 10.31
C HIS A 29 -7.95 0.63 9.72
N ASP A 30 -7.94 1.90 10.13
CA ASP A 30 -8.89 2.91 9.66
C ASP A 30 -8.59 3.33 8.21
N PHE A 31 -7.39 3.84 7.94
CA PHE A 31 -6.84 4.01 6.60
C PHE A 31 -5.31 4.14 6.65
N PRO A 32 -4.57 3.44 5.79
CA PRO A 32 -5.06 2.52 4.76
C PRO A 32 -5.37 1.13 5.31
N GLN A 33 -6.19 0.38 4.59
CA GLN A 33 -6.49 -1.03 4.89
C GLN A 33 -5.70 -1.98 3.99
N THR A 34 -5.42 -1.55 2.76
CA THR A 34 -4.71 -2.35 1.76
C THR A 34 -3.65 -1.51 1.08
N ILE A 35 -2.47 -2.11 0.89
CA ILE A 35 -1.36 -1.55 0.13
C ILE A 35 -0.98 -2.59 -0.93
N THR A 36 -1.12 -2.22 -2.20
CA THR A 36 -0.81 -3.07 -3.35
C THR A 36 0.39 -2.50 -4.09
N TYR A 37 1.43 -3.29 -4.23
CA TYR A 37 2.59 -3.01 -5.07
C TYR A 37 2.45 -3.82 -6.37
N SER A 38 2.44 -3.16 -7.51
CA SER A 38 2.35 -3.80 -8.83
C SER A 38 3.49 -3.33 -9.72
N PHE A 39 4.45 -4.21 -9.95
CA PHE A 39 5.55 -4.04 -10.89
C PHE A 39 5.04 -4.20 -12.32
N GLN A 40 4.96 -3.09 -13.06
CA GLN A 40 4.55 -3.11 -14.47
C GLN A 40 5.71 -3.53 -15.37
N SER A 41 6.93 -3.22 -14.95
CA SER A 41 8.19 -3.62 -15.58
C SER A 41 9.25 -3.78 -14.49
N LYS A 42 10.50 -4.06 -14.87
CA LYS A 42 11.63 -4.08 -13.94
C LYS A 42 11.86 -2.70 -13.28
N ASP A 43 11.47 -1.64 -13.98
CA ASP A 43 11.79 -0.27 -13.60
C ASP A 43 10.54 0.55 -13.23
N ASP A 44 9.33 0.04 -13.49
CA ASP A 44 8.08 0.72 -13.18
C ASP A 44 7.28 0.02 -12.08
N LEU A 45 7.01 0.76 -11.01
CA LEU A 45 6.24 0.32 -9.86
C LEU A 45 5.01 1.20 -9.69
N THR A 46 3.84 0.58 -9.65
CA THR A 46 2.60 1.22 -9.21
C THR A 46 2.30 0.80 -7.77
N VAL A 47 2.06 1.76 -6.89
CA VAL A 47 1.60 1.54 -5.52
C VAL A 47 0.18 2.08 -5.38
N THR A 48 -0.76 1.21 -5.01
CA THR A 48 -2.13 1.59 -4.69
C THR A 48 -2.38 1.42 -3.20
N ILE A 49 -2.79 2.50 -2.56
CA ILE A 49 -3.17 2.55 -1.15
C ILE A 49 -4.68 2.71 -1.10
N SER A 50 -5.40 1.79 -0.45
CA SER A 50 -6.87 1.85 -0.39
C SER A 50 -7.45 1.46 0.96
N GLY A 51 -8.70 1.87 1.19
CA GLY A 51 -9.46 1.55 2.39
C GLY A 51 -10.79 2.28 2.45
N ILE A 52 -11.58 1.99 3.48
CA ILE A 52 -12.87 2.63 3.73
C ILE A 52 -12.69 3.73 4.78
N ILE A 53 -12.94 4.98 4.41
CA ILE A 53 -13.00 6.13 5.33
C ILE A 53 -14.44 6.63 5.37
N GLU A 54 -15.04 6.70 6.56
CA GLU A 54 -16.42 7.19 6.75
C GLU A 54 -17.44 6.47 5.84
N SER A 55 -17.35 5.14 5.76
CA SER A 55 -18.18 4.28 4.90
C SER A 55 -18.03 4.52 3.38
N LYS A 56 -17.01 5.28 2.96
CA LYS A 56 -16.68 5.50 1.54
C LYS A 56 -15.34 4.87 1.22
N TYR A 57 -15.31 4.10 0.14
CA TYR A 57 -14.06 3.61 -0.42
C TYR A 57 -13.20 4.79 -0.91
N ARG A 58 -11.95 4.82 -0.50
CA ARG A 58 -10.94 5.76 -0.98
C ARG A 58 -9.70 5.00 -1.43
N GLU A 59 -9.05 5.53 -2.46
CA GLU A 59 -7.77 5.05 -2.92
C GLU A 59 -6.85 6.18 -3.34
N SER A 60 -5.55 5.91 -3.31
CA SER A 60 -4.49 6.78 -3.79
C SER A 60 -3.48 5.94 -4.55
N LYS A 61 -3.15 6.37 -5.77
CA LYS A 61 -2.26 5.65 -6.68
C LYS A 61 -1.01 6.48 -6.90
N PHE A 62 0.14 5.85 -6.72
CA PHE A 62 1.46 6.43 -6.93
C PHE A 62 2.20 5.58 -7.96
N THR A 63 2.79 6.24 -8.96
CA THR A 63 3.61 5.57 -9.96
C THR A 63 5.04 6.03 -9.76
N PHE A 64 5.95 5.07 -9.64
CA PHE A 64 7.38 5.27 -9.50
C PHE A 64 8.07 4.64 -10.70
N SER A 65 9.05 5.34 -11.24
CA SER A 65 9.98 4.80 -12.23
C SER A 65 11.38 4.87 -11.65
N LYS A 66 12.13 3.78 -11.80
CA LYS A 66 13.51 3.71 -11.36
C LYS A 66 14.36 4.64 -12.21
N ILE A 67 15.01 5.60 -11.57
CA ILE A 67 16.01 6.45 -12.23
C ILE A 67 17.32 5.68 -12.22
N THR A 68 17.91 5.49 -13.40
CA THR A 68 19.26 4.93 -13.56
C THR A 68 20.18 6.10 -13.90
N GLU A 69 21.18 6.34 -13.06
CA GLU A 69 22.28 7.30 -13.31
C GLU A 69 23.26 6.78 -14.37
#